data_AF-A0A2I3G8Q0-F1
#
_entry.id   AF-A0A2I3G8Q0-F1
#
_cell.length_a   1.000
_cell.length_b   1.000
_cell.length_c   1.000
_cell.angle_alpha   90.00
_cell.angle_beta   90.00
_cell.angle_gamma   90.00
#
_symmetry.space_group_name_H-M   'P 1'
#
loop_
_entity.id
_entity.type
_entity.pdbx_description
1 polymer ?
#
loop_
_entity_poly.entity_id
_entity_poly.type
_entity_poly.pdbx_seq_one_letter_code
_entity_poly.pdbx_strand_id
1 'polypeptide(L)'
;NFLKAVENPTAMEIQDVGSEVGLNVFLEKNKMYSRKWNRDVQYRGRVRVHLKQEDGSLCLIQFPSCKSVMLYAAEIIPKLKRRTQKIGGGDQSLQQGEGSKKGKRKKKK
;
A
#
# COMPACT_ATOMS: atom_id res chain seq x y z
N ASN A 1 -2.57 -19.15 -12.43
CA ASN A 1 -1.52 -18.52 -11.58
C ASN A 1 -2.04 -17.38 -10.68
N PHE A 2 -3.31 -17.40 -10.23
CA PHE A 2 -3.86 -16.43 -9.27
C PHE A 2 -3.59 -16.79 -7.79
N LEU A 3 -3.08 -18.00 -7.52
CA LEU A 3 -2.91 -18.57 -6.19
C LEU A 3 -1.93 -17.81 -5.27
N LYS A 4 -1.12 -16.89 -5.82
CA LYS A 4 -0.13 -16.12 -5.06
C LYS A 4 -0.52 -14.66 -4.87
N ALA A 5 -1.77 -14.28 -5.15
CA ALA A 5 -2.23 -12.91 -4.91
C ALA A 5 -2.69 -12.73 -3.46
N VAL A 6 -2.57 -11.50 -2.96
CA VAL A 6 -3.07 -11.10 -1.64
C VAL A 6 -4.36 -10.33 -1.81
N GLU A 7 -5.30 -10.50 -0.89
CA GLU A 7 -6.52 -9.71 -0.87
C GLU A 7 -6.24 -8.26 -0.43
N ASN A 8 -6.76 -7.30 -1.20
CA ASN A 8 -6.70 -5.86 -0.91
C ASN A 8 -5.34 -5.37 -0.38
N PRO A 9 -4.21 -5.60 -1.09
CA PRO A 9 -2.91 -5.07 -0.71
C PRO A 9 -2.91 -3.55 -0.88
N THR A 10 -2.32 -2.84 0.08
CA THR A 10 -2.13 -1.39 0.01
C THR A 10 -0.72 -1.05 -0.48
N ALA A 11 -0.56 0.11 -1.12
CA ALA A 11 0.76 0.59 -1.54
C ALA A 11 1.70 0.82 -0.35
N MET A 12 1.16 1.10 0.84
CA MET A 12 1.93 1.24 2.09
C MET A 12 2.50 -0.10 2.53
N GLU A 13 1.72 -1.18 2.53
CA GLU A 13 2.23 -2.51 2.89
C GLU A 13 3.31 -2.99 1.92
N ILE A 14 3.15 -2.70 0.63
CA ILE A 14 4.17 -3.02 -0.38
C ILE A 14 5.45 -2.21 -0.12
N GLN A 15 5.33 -0.94 0.25
CA GLN A 15 6.49 -0.12 0.64
C GLN A 15 7.17 -0.69 1.87
N ASP A 16 6.42 -0.94 2.96
CA ASP A 16 6.95 -1.42 4.24
C ASP A 16 7.76 -2.70 4.05
N VAL A 17 7.21 -3.70 3.35
CA VAL A 17 7.87 -4.98 3.06
C VAL A 17 9.11 -4.80 2.18
N GLY A 18 9.05 -3.88 1.21
CA GLY A 18 10.20 -3.57 0.35
C GLY A 18 11.34 -2.90 1.12
N SER A 19 11.01 -1.91 1.96
CA SER A 19 11.99 -1.22 2.81
C SER A 19 12.61 -2.15 3.85
N GLU A 20 11.82 -3.04 4.45
CA GLU A 20 12.29 -4.00 5.46
C GLU A 20 13.35 -4.95 4.91
N VAL A 21 13.22 -5.37 3.65
CA VAL A 21 14.19 -6.25 2.99
C VAL A 21 15.37 -5.48 2.35
N GLY A 22 15.45 -4.17 2.56
CA GLY A 22 16.55 -3.33 2.07
C GLY A 22 16.43 -2.88 0.62
N LEU A 23 15.27 -3.02 -0.02
CA LEU A 23 15.04 -2.39 -1.34
C LEU A 23 14.92 -0.88 -1.18
N ASN A 24 15.56 -0.14 -2.10
CA ASN A 24 15.33 1.29 -2.21
C ASN A 24 13.96 1.54 -2.86
N VAL A 25 12.98 1.91 -2.03
CA VAL A 25 11.58 2.09 -2.43
C VAL A 25 11.07 3.50 -2.12
N PHE A 26 10.22 4.01 -3.00
CA PHE A 26 9.59 5.31 -2.85
C PHE A 26 8.09 5.22 -3.13
N LEU A 27 7.26 5.76 -2.21
CA LEU A 27 5.80 5.73 -2.32
C LEU A 27 5.25 7.06 -2.87
N GLU A 28 4.60 6.98 -4.02
CA GLU A 28 3.82 8.06 -4.59
C GLU A 28 2.34 7.94 -4.18
N LYS A 29 2.00 8.49 -3.01
CA LYS A 29 0.70 8.29 -2.33
C LYS A 29 -0.54 8.60 -3.20
N ASN A 30 -0.46 9.60 -4.08
CA ASN A 30 -1.60 10.10 -4.85
C ASN A 30 -1.71 9.53 -6.28
N LYS A 31 -0.77 8.68 -6.71
CA LYS A 31 -0.83 8.11 -8.06
C LYS A 31 -1.88 7.01 -8.14
N MET A 32 -2.62 7.01 -9.24
CA MET A 32 -3.66 6.02 -9.51
C MET A 32 -3.26 5.12 -10.66
N TYR A 33 -3.61 3.85 -10.55
CA TYR A 33 -3.51 2.92 -11.66
C TYR A 33 -4.67 3.14 -12.63
N SER A 34 -4.38 3.28 -13.93
CA SER A 34 -5.37 3.68 -14.93
C SER A 34 -6.60 2.77 -15.02
N ARG A 35 -6.44 1.46 -14.75
CA ARG A 35 -7.56 0.50 -14.76
C ARG A 35 -8.28 0.38 -13.40
N LYS A 36 -7.82 1.07 -12.36
CA LYS A 36 -8.48 1.03 -11.05
C LYS A 36 -9.63 2.04 -11.05
N TRP A 37 -10.85 1.51 -11.05
CA TRP A 37 -12.07 2.33 -11.08
C TRP A 37 -12.34 3.03 -9.73
N ASN A 38 -12.11 2.33 -8.62
CA ASN A 38 -12.34 2.87 -7.28
C ASN A 38 -11.25 3.91 -6.93
N ARG A 39 -11.69 5.12 -6.57
CA ARG A 39 -10.84 6.28 -6.24
C ARG A 39 -10.64 6.49 -4.74
N ASP A 40 -11.07 5.59 -3.86
CA ASP A 40 -10.85 5.70 -2.42
C ASP A 40 -9.36 5.66 -2.09
N VAL A 41 -8.98 6.29 -0.98
CA VAL A 41 -7.59 6.46 -0.55
C VAL A 41 -6.85 5.11 -0.44
N GLN A 42 -7.53 4.07 0.04
CA GLN A 42 -6.98 2.72 0.19
C GLN A 42 -6.51 2.07 -1.12
N TYR A 43 -7.04 2.52 -2.26
CA TYR A 43 -6.72 1.99 -3.59
C TYR A 43 -5.77 2.88 -4.39
N ARG A 44 -5.34 4.00 -3.81
CA ARG A 44 -4.33 4.90 -4.40
C ARG A 44 -2.94 4.48 -3.95
N GLY A 45 -1.94 4.92 -4.71
CA GLY A 45 -0.53 4.73 -4.42
C GLY A 45 0.20 4.00 -5.53
N ARG A 46 1.46 4.38 -5.76
CA ARG A 46 2.41 3.66 -6.61
C ARG A 46 3.74 3.56 -5.90
N VAL A 47 4.27 2.35 -5.78
CA VAL A 47 5.61 2.11 -5.24
C VAL A 47 6.59 2.08 -6.40
N ARG A 48 7.63 2.90 -6.34
CA ARG A 48 8.81 2.83 -7.20
C ARG A 48 9.88 2.04 -6.50
N VAL A 49 10.53 1.12 -7.20
CA VAL A 49 11.59 0.24 -6.67
C VAL A 49 12.83 0.40 -7.54
N HIS A 50 13.97 0.64 -6.92
CA HIS A 50 15.26 0.61 -7.60
C HIS A 50 15.75 -0.84 -7.67
N LEU A 51 15.83 -1.41 -8.88
CA LEU A 51 16.25 -2.81 -9.07
C LEU A 51 17.70 -2.96 -9.54
N LYS A 52 18.19 -1.96 -10.28
CA LYS A 52 19.53 -1.96 -10.86
C LYS A 52 20.25 -0.68 -10.50
N GLN A 53 21.53 -0.77 -10.22
CA GLN A 53 22.40 0.39 -10.04
C GLN A 53 22.71 1.06 -11.38
N GLU A 54 23.42 2.18 -11.34
CA GLU A 54 23.81 2.93 -12.54
C GLU A 54 24.70 2.11 -13.49
N ASP A 55 25.53 1.23 -12.95
CA ASP A 55 26.38 0.29 -13.69
C ASP A 55 25.61 -0.91 -14.30
N GLY A 56 24.30 -0.99 -14.07
CA GLY A 56 23.42 -2.06 -14.55
C GLY A 56 23.40 -3.33 -13.67
N SER A 57 24.22 -3.40 -12.63
CA SER A 57 24.20 -4.50 -11.64
C SER A 57 22.91 -4.47 -10.81
N LEU A 58 22.48 -5.61 -10.29
CA LEU A 58 21.28 -5.69 -9.44
C LEU A 58 21.55 -5.08 -8.06
N CYS A 59 20.62 -4.25 -7.55
CA CYS A 59 20.72 -3.71 -6.19
C CYS A 59 20.68 -4.83 -5.13
N LEU A 60 19.86 -5.85 -5.36
CA LEU A 60 19.79 -7.05 -4.53
C LEU A 60 19.66 -8.28 -5.42
N ILE A 61 20.58 -9.24 -5.28
CA ILE A 61 20.67 -10.44 -6.13
C ILE A 61 19.40 -11.31 -6.02
N GLN A 62 18.76 -11.31 -4.86
CA GLN A 62 17.50 -12.03 -4.61
C GLN A 62 16.31 -11.47 -5.41
N PHE A 63 16.42 -10.26 -5.99
CA PHE A 63 15.38 -9.59 -6.76
C PHE A 63 15.83 -9.26 -8.18
N PRO A 64 16.03 -10.28 -9.05
CA PRO A 64 16.47 -10.05 -10.43
C PRO A 64 15.42 -9.39 -11.32
N SER A 65 14.16 -9.35 -10.91
CA SER A 65 13.05 -8.79 -11.71
C SER A 65 11.98 -8.11 -10.86
N CYS A 66 11.16 -7.28 -11.51
CA CYS A 66 9.94 -6.74 -10.89
C CYS A 66 8.99 -7.86 -10.43
N LYS A 67 8.94 -8.98 -11.17
CA LYS A 67 8.11 -10.14 -10.81
C LYS A 67 8.56 -10.81 -9.51
N SER A 68 9.87 -10.94 -9.27
CA SER A 68 10.38 -11.48 -7.99
C SER A 68 9.99 -10.60 -6.81
N VAL A 69 10.02 -9.27 -6.97
CA VAL A 69 9.57 -8.34 -5.91
C VAL A 69 8.08 -8.49 -5.64
N MET A 70 7.24 -8.56 -6.69
CA MET A 70 5.79 -8.74 -6.52
C MET A 70 5.44 -10.05 -5.82
N LEU A 71 6.13 -11.14 -6.14
CA LEU A 71 5.91 -12.44 -5.50
C LEU A 71 6.34 -12.43 -4.02
N TYR A 72 7.48 -11.83 -3.71
CA TYR A 72 7.93 -11.67 -2.34
C TYR A 72 6.95 -10.82 -1.52
N ALA A 73 6.54 -9.67 -2.04
CA ALA A 73 5.54 -8.84 -1.37
C ALA A 73 4.25 -9.62 -1.10
N ALA A 74 3.78 -10.39 -2.08
CA ALA A 74 2.59 -11.19 -1.91
C ALA A 74 2.74 -12.33 -0.87
N GLU A 75 3.94 -12.85 -0.68
CA GLU A 75 4.21 -13.85 0.36
C GLU A 75 4.28 -13.24 1.77
N ILE A 76 4.85 -12.03 1.90
CA ILE A 76 5.11 -11.41 3.21
C ILE A 76 3.93 -10.60 3.72
N ILE A 77 3.18 -9.89 2.85
CA ILE A 77 2.06 -9.05 3.27
C ILE A 77 1.05 -9.78 4.18
N PRO A 78 0.62 -11.03 3.88
CA PRO A 78 -0.30 -11.77 4.77
C PRO A 78 0.27 -12.03 6.16
N LYS A 79 1.61 -12.12 6.28
CA LYS A 79 2.34 -12.39 7.53
C LYS A 79 2.56 -11.12 8.37
N LEU A 80 2.17 -9.93 7.87
CA LEU A 80 2.31 -8.68 8.61
C LEU A 80 1.46 -8.71 9.89
N LYS A 81 2.05 -8.26 11.01
CA LYS A 81 1.39 -8.19 12.32
C LYS A 81 0.06 -7.42 12.26
N ARG A 82 0.03 -6.30 11.52
CA ARG A 82 -1.15 -5.44 11.34
C ARG A 82 -2.31 -6.14 10.60
N ARG A 83 -2.04 -7.19 9.82
CA ARG A 83 -3.09 -8.02 9.19
C ARG A 83 -3.55 -9.15 10.09
N THR A 84 -2.62 -9.75 10.85
CA THR A 84 -2.92 -10.87 11.75
C THR A 84 -3.87 -10.47 12.88
N GLN A 85 -3.80 -9.22 13.36
CA GLN A 85 -4.68 -8.74 14.44
C GLN A 85 -6.13 -8.45 14.02
N LYS A 86 -6.44 -8.31 12.73
CA LYS A 86 -7.82 -8.07 12.28
C LYS A 86 -8.74 -9.30 12.42
N ILE A 87 -8.17 -10.48 12.64
CA ILE A 87 -8.93 -11.72 12.84
C ILE A 87 -9.53 -11.79 14.27
N GLY A 88 -9.12 -10.91 15.19
CA GLY A 88 -9.55 -10.91 16.60
C GLY A 88 -10.56 -9.83 17.00
N GLY A 89 -11.15 -9.07 16.08
CA GLY A 89 -12.10 -8.02 16.45
C GLY A 89 -12.80 -7.38 15.27
N GLY A 90 -14.07 -7.73 15.11
CA GLY A 90 -15.16 -6.91 14.56
C GLY A 90 -14.87 -6.04 13.35
N ASP A 91 -15.50 -6.43 12.24
CA ASP A 91 -15.96 -5.58 11.14
C ASP A 91 -15.92 -4.07 11.46
N GLN A 92 -14.93 -3.35 10.93
CA GLN A 92 -15.04 -1.91 10.73
C GLN A 92 -15.22 -1.64 9.25
N SER A 93 -16.44 -1.94 8.80
CA SER A 93 -17.18 -1.09 7.88
C SER A 93 -16.79 0.39 8.05
N LEU A 94 -16.21 0.93 6.98
CA LEU A 94 -16.58 2.22 6.39
C LEU A 94 -17.19 3.26 7.35
N GLN A 95 -16.39 4.17 7.91
CA GLN A 95 -16.75 5.59 8.07
C GLN A 95 -15.61 6.38 8.73
N GLN A 96 -14.99 7.28 7.98
CA GLN A 96 -14.80 8.64 8.49
C GLN A 96 -14.76 9.61 7.32
N GLY A 97 -15.96 9.92 6.83
CA GLY A 97 -16.23 11.08 6.00
C GLY A 97 -16.23 12.35 6.83
N GLU A 98 -15.76 13.40 6.16
CA GLU A 98 -15.79 14.83 6.43
C GLU A 98 -16.79 15.34 7.50
N GLY A 99 -16.24 16.02 8.51
CA GLY A 99 -16.99 16.84 9.46
C GLY A 99 -16.67 18.32 9.28
N SER A 100 -17.31 18.94 8.29
CA SER A 100 -17.35 20.39 8.09
C SER A 100 -17.80 21.12 9.35
N LYS A 101 -16.89 21.87 10.00
CA LYS A 101 -17.26 22.84 11.05
C LYS A 101 -17.90 24.08 10.42
N LYS A 102 -19.21 24.02 10.15
CA LYS A 102 -20.02 25.22 9.88
C LYS A 102 -20.52 25.78 11.20
N GLY A 103 -19.84 26.82 11.68
CA GLY A 103 -20.12 27.55 12.91
C GLY A 103 -21.55 28.13 12.95
N LYS A 104 -22.20 27.90 14.08
CA LYS A 104 -23.58 28.23 14.43
C LYS A 104 -23.77 29.76 14.53
N ARG A 105 -24.67 30.29 13.70
CA ARG A 105 -25.15 31.68 13.67
C ARG A 105 -25.80 32.02 15.03
N LYS A 106 -25.24 32.97 15.79
CA LYS A 106 -25.81 33.47 17.04
C LYS A 106 -26.63 34.73 16.74
N LYS A 107 -27.96 34.60 16.81
CA LYS A 107 -28.91 35.73 16.82
C LYS A 107 -28.86 36.32 18.23
N LYS A 108 -28.61 37.63 18.37
CA LYS A 108 -28.87 38.37 19.60
C LYS A 108 -29.78 39.54 19.28
N LYS A 109 -30.70 39.74 20.22
CA LYS A 109 -31.83 40.67 20.26
C LYS A 109 -31.39 42.12 20.23
#